data_AF-A0A8J8DU81-F1
#
_entry.id   AF-A0A8J8DU81-F1
#
_cell.length_a   1.000
_cell.length_b   1.000
_cell.length_c   1.000
_cell.angle_alpha   90.00
_cell.angle_beta   90.00
_cell.angle_gamma   90.00
#
_symmetry.space_group_name_H-M   'P 1'
#
loop_
_entity.id
_entity.type
_entity.pdbx_description
1 polymer ?
#
loop_
_entity_poly.entity_id
_entity_poly.type
_entity_poly.pdbx_seq_one_letter_code
_entity_poly.pdbx_strand_id
1 'polypeptide(L)'
;MEFKDELVRALDGDGLWTVVTFKTPYGPGMTLEKLAEAVENAGWSVTFRANWWTADIPYGLARLDLRKGDREKILLGKWILGSGCELIRLENMPLEKGRDEFFRMVDSITSTLIHDPVIRTMREQY
;
A
#
# COMPACT_ATOMS: atom_id res chain seq x y z
N MET A 1 -8.92 -9.80 -6.04
CA MET A 1 -9.10 -8.37 -6.38
C MET A 1 -9.31 -8.29 -7.88
N GLU A 2 -10.24 -7.45 -8.33
CA GLU A 2 -10.68 -7.44 -9.74
C GLU A 2 -9.63 -6.85 -10.70
N PHE A 3 -8.76 -5.94 -10.22
CA PHE A 3 -7.71 -5.30 -11.03
C PHE A 3 -6.34 -6.02 -10.97
N LYS A 4 -6.36 -7.33 -10.66
CA LYS A 4 -5.11 -8.09 -10.48
C LYS A 4 -4.26 -8.07 -11.76
N ASP A 5 -4.88 -8.20 -12.92
CA ASP A 5 -4.15 -8.30 -14.18
C ASP A 5 -3.44 -6.98 -14.53
N GLU A 6 -4.08 -5.84 -14.27
CA GLU A 6 -3.50 -4.50 -14.42
C GLU A 6 -2.32 -4.31 -13.47
N LEU A 7 -2.46 -4.72 -12.20
CA LEU A 7 -1.39 -4.66 -11.22
C LEU A 7 -0.17 -5.47 -11.69
N VAL A 8 -0.38 -6.70 -12.16
CA VAL A 8 0.70 -7.57 -12.64
C VAL A 8 1.42 -6.95 -13.84
N ARG A 9 0.67 -6.42 -14.82
CA ARG A 9 1.25 -5.73 -15.97
C ARG A 9 2.11 -4.54 -15.55
N ALA A 10 1.68 -3.77 -14.53
CA ALA A 10 2.48 -2.66 -14.02
C ALA A 10 3.74 -3.14 -13.29
N LEU A 11 3.68 -4.22 -12.52
CA LEU A 11 4.85 -4.78 -11.85
C LEU A 11 5.93 -5.25 -12.82
N ASP A 12 5.53 -5.78 -13.98
CA ASP A 12 6.47 -6.19 -15.02
C ASP A 12 7.06 -5.01 -15.82
N GLY A 13 6.50 -3.80 -15.70
CA GLY A 13 7.00 -2.58 -16.33
C GLY A 13 8.23 -1.96 -15.64
N ASP A 14 8.75 -0.88 -16.25
CA ASP A 14 9.94 -0.18 -15.76
C ASP A 14 9.72 0.58 -14.45
N GLY A 15 10.82 0.90 -13.75
CA GLY A 15 10.82 1.67 -12.50
C GLY A 15 10.76 0.81 -11.24
N LEU A 16 11.50 1.19 -10.19
CA LEU A 16 11.57 0.41 -8.95
C LEU A 16 10.25 0.40 -8.17
N TRP A 17 9.44 1.45 -8.29
CA TRP A 17 8.20 1.59 -7.53
C TRP A 17 6.98 1.37 -8.42
N THR A 18 5.99 0.67 -7.89
CA THR A 18 4.64 0.60 -8.45
C THR A 18 3.68 1.10 -7.39
N VAL A 19 2.87 2.08 -7.74
CA VAL A 19 1.89 2.69 -6.85
C VAL A 19 0.51 2.40 -7.40
N VAL A 20 -0.28 1.64 -6.63
CA VAL A 20 -1.67 1.35 -6.94
C VAL A 20 -2.57 2.08 -5.95
N THR A 21 -3.52 2.86 -6.48
CA THR A 21 -4.55 3.55 -5.71
C THR A 21 -5.88 2.90 -6.01
N PHE A 22 -6.60 2.46 -4.99
CA PHE A 22 -7.82 1.68 -5.16
C PHE A 22 -8.78 1.81 -3.98
N LYS A 23 -10.05 1.47 -4.22
CA LYS A 23 -11.01 1.22 -3.14
C LYS A 23 -11.05 -0.26 -2.81
N THR A 24 -11.40 -0.58 -1.58
CA THR A 24 -11.54 -1.97 -1.13
C THR A 24 -12.59 -2.09 -0.01
N PRO A 25 -13.36 -3.18 0.05
CA PRO A 25 -14.26 -3.45 1.19
C PRO A 25 -13.52 -4.08 2.37
N TYR A 26 -12.22 -4.32 2.23
CA TYR A 26 -11.42 -5.04 3.20
C TYR A 26 -10.75 -4.09 4.20
N GLY A 27 -10.67 -4.52 5.46
CA GLY A 27 -9.86 -3.84 6.47
C GLY A 27 -8.35 -3.97 6.19
N PRO A 28 -7.49 -3.23 6.91
CA PRO A 28 -6.06 -3.11 6.64
C PRO A 28 -5.33 -4.46 6.49
N GLY A 29 -5.56 -5.41 7.39
CA GLY A 29 -4.91 -6.72 7.36
C GLY A 29 -5.27 -7.52 6.10
N MET A 30 -6.57 -7.62 5.81
CA MET A 30 -7.09 -8.34 4.64
C MET A 30 -6.70 -7.65 3.33
N THR A 31 -6.66 -6.32 3.28
CA THR A 31 -6.16 -5.59 2.11
C THR A 31 -4.70 -5.91 1.82
N LEU A 32 -3.84 -5.92 2.84
CA LEU A 32 -2.44 -6.29 2.69
C LEU A 32 -2.27 -7.73 2.21
N GLU A 33 -3.04 -8.66 2.79
CA GLU A 33 -3.05 -10.07 2.41
C GLU A 33 -3.48 -10.27 0.95
N LYS A 34 -4.59 -9.63 0.53
CA LYS A 34 -5.08 -9.73 -0.85
C LYS A 34 -4.11 -9.15 -1.88
N LEU A 35 -3.39 -8.08 -1.53
CA LEU A 35 -2.30 -7.56 -2.38
C LEU A 35 -1.14 -8.54 -2.47
N ALA A 36 -0.71 -9.12 -1.34
CA ALA A 36 0.37 -10.11 -1.31
C ALA A 36 0.00 -11.35 -2.15
N GLU A 37 -1.20 -11.89 -1.96
CA GLU A 37 -1.72 -13.00 -2.79
C GLU A 37 -1.72 -12.64 -4.28
N ALA A 38 -2.14 -11.42 -4.64
CA ALA A 38 -2.20 -11.00 -6.04
C ALA A 38 -0.82 -11.02 -6.72
N VAL A 39 0.22 -10.54 -6.04
CA VAL A 39 1.59 -10.48 -6.57
C VAL A 39 2.30 -11.84 -6.51
N GLU A 40 2.04 -12.64 -5.46
CA GLU A 40 2.58 -14.00 -5.33
C GLU A 40 2.06 -14.92 -6.43
N ASN A 41 0.77 -14.85 -6.72
CA ASN A 41 0.18 -15.58 -7.85
C ASN A 41 0.74 -15.15 -9.22
N ALA A 42 1.44 -14.01 -9.30
CA ALA A 42 2.13 -13.54 -10.50
C ALA A 42 3.62 -13.90 -10.54
N GLY A 43 4.07 -14.73 -9.59
CA GLY A 43 5.44 -15.22 -9.49
C GLY A 43 6.41 -14.27 -8.80
N TRP A 44 5.92 -13.23 -8.10
CA TRP A 44 6.75 -12.40 -7.24
C TRP A 44 6.80 -12.99 -5.83
N SER A 45 7.95 -12.95 -5.18
CA SER A 45 8.09 -13.28 -3.75
C SER A 45 8.03 -12.00 -2.93
N VAL A 46 7.21 -11.98 -1.88
CA VAL A 46 7.17 -10.87 -0.92
C VAL A 46 8.30 -11.04 0.09
N THR A 47 9.26 -10.12 0.12
CA THR A 47 10.41 -10.15 1.05
C THR A 47 10.17 -9.29 2.28
N PHE A 48 9.33 -8.27 2.17
CA PHE A 48 8.92 -7.41 3.27
C PHE A 48 7.48 -6.92 3.07
N ARG A 49 6.74 -6.73 4.16
CA ARG A 49 5.40 -6.15 4.14
C ARG A 49 5.15 -5.28 5.36
N ALA A 50 4.49 -4.15 5.14
CA ALA A 50 4.04 -3.25 6.19
C ALA A 50 2.73 -2.57 5.76
N ASN A 51 1.96 -2.08 6.73
CA ASN A 51 0.75 -1.34 6.45
C ASN A 51 0.59 -0.20 7.47
N TRP A 52 0.28 0.99 6.98
CA TRP A 52 -0.06 2.17 7.76
C TRP A 52 -1.51 2.53 7.46
N TRP A 53 -2.30 2.88 8.47
CA TRP A 53 -3.70 3.22 8.27
C TRP A 53 -4.23 4.06 9.43
N THR A 54 -5.37 4.71 9.21
CA THR A 54 -6.11 5.45 10.23
C THR A 54 -7.58 5.02 10.23
N ALA A 55 -8.20 5.02 11.41
CA ALA A 55 -9.60 4.65 11.61
C ALA A 55 -10.56 5.83 11.35
N ASP A 56 -10.13 7.06 11.64
CA ASP A 56 -10.97 8.27 11.56
C ASP A 56 -11.37 8.60 10.12
N ILE A 57 -10.44 8.40 9.19
CA ILE A 57 -10.68 8.46 7.75
C ILE A 57 -10.19 7.13 7.22
N PRO A 58 -11.07 6.19 6.80
CA PRO A 58 -10.69 4.80 6.60
C PRO A 58 -9.92 4.62 5.28
N TYR A 59 -8.64 4.95 5.32
CA TYR A 59 -7.66 4.78 4.25
C TYR A 59 -6.32 4.32 4.83
N GLY A 60 -5.46 3.82 3.95
CA GLY A 60 -4.12 3.43 4.34
C GLY A 60 -3.17 3.21 3.18
N LEU A 61 -1.98 2.77 3.56
CA LEU A 61 -0.84 2.51 2.69
C LEU A 61 -0.27 1.14 3.05
N ALA A 62 -0.50 0.16 2.18
CA ALA A 62 0.22 -1.09 2.19
C ALA A 62 1.56 -0.92 1.43
N ARG A 63 2.65 -1.43 1.98
CA ARG A 63 3.93 -1.55 1.29
C ARG A 63 4.30 -3.02 1.21
N LEU A 64 4.68 -3.47 0.02
CA LEU A 64 5.27 -4.78 -0.23
C LEU A 64 6.58 -4.59 -0.98
N ASP A 65 7.67 -5.17 -0.47
CA ASP A 65 8.92 -5.27 -1.22
C ASP A 65 8.93 -6.66 -1.87
N LEU A 66 9.19 -6.69 -3.18
CA LEU A 66 8.94 -7.81 -4.07
C LEU A 66 10.21 -8.22 -4.81
N ARG A 67 10.39 -9.52 -5.01
CA ARG A 67 11.49 -10.08 -5.80
C ARG A 67 11.01 -11.12 -6.80
N LYS A 68 11.52 -11.09 -8.04
CA LYS A 68 11.26 -12.10 -9.09
C LYS A 68 12.52 -12.33 -9.91
N GLY A 69 13.23 -13.43 -9.62
CA GLY A 69 14.59 -13.63 -10.13
C GLY A 69 15.52 -12.52 -9.62
N ASP A 70 16.20 -11.85 -10.55
CA ASP A 70 17.08 -10.71 -10.27
C ASP A 70 16.33 -9.36 -10.25
N ARG A 71 15.01 -9.35 -10.47
CA ARG A 71 14.20 -8.13 -10.43
C ARG A 71 13.68 -7.86 -9.03
N GLU A 72 13.77 -6.59 -8.63
CA GLU A 72 13.17 -6.07 -7.40
C GLU A 72 12.14 -4.98 -7.73
N LYS A 73 11.09 -4.91 -6.92
CA LYS A 73 10.02 -3.91 -7.02
C LYS A 73 9.53 -3.56 -5.62
N ILE A 74 9.11 -2.31 -5.42
CA ILE A 74 8.37 -1.88 -4.24
C ILE A 74 6.96 -1.53 -4.68
N LEU A 75 5.96 -2.24 -4.15
CA LEU A 75 4.55 -1.98 -4.38
C LEU A 75 3.97 -1.17 -3.23
N LEU A 76 3.44 0.00 -3.54
CA LEU A 76 2.62 0.81 -2.64
C LEU A 76 1.15 0.67 -3.00
N GLY A 77 0.39 0.01 -2.14
CA GLY A 77 -1.06 -0.06 -2.20
C GLY A 77 -1.69 1.05 -1.38
N LYS A 78 -2.06 2.16 -2.01
CA LYS A 78 -2.91 3.20 -1.41
C LYS A 78 -4.35 2.74 -1.50
N TRP A 79 -4.96 2.48 -0.37
CA TRP A 79 -6.31 1.94 -0.32
C TRP A 79 -7.25 2.86 0.44
N ILE A 80 -8.50 2.91 0.00
CA ILE A 80 -9.59 3.62 0.64
C ILE A 80 -10.71 2.61 0.90
N LEU A 81 -11.31 2.62 2.09
CA LEU A 81 -12.43 1.74 2.39
C LEU A 81 -13.64 2.14 1.53
N GLY A 82 -14.27 1.17 0.88
CA GLY A 82 -15.42 1.37 0.01
C GLY A 82 -16.27 0.11 -0.11
N SER A 83 -17.29 0.14 -0.96
CA SER A 83 -18.21 -0.99 -1.13
C SER A 83 -17.66 -2.16 -1.98
N GLY A 84 -16.55 -1.94 -2.69
CA GLY A 84 -15.98 -2.91 -3.63
C GLY A 84 -14.53 -2.63 -3.98
N CYS A 85 -13.91 -3.57 -4.71
CA CYS A 85 -12.55 -3.42 -5.20
C CYS A 85 -12.56 -2.61 -6.50
N GLU A 86 -12.15 -1.35 -6.45
CA GLU A 86 -12.16 -0.46 -7.63
C GLU A 86 -10.78 0.13 -7.84
N LEU A 87 -10.17 -0.07 -9.01
CA LEU A 87 -8.91 0.57 -9.36
C LEU A 87 -9.16 2.05 -9.68
N ILE A 88 -8.45 2.95 -8.99
CA ILE A 88 -8.51 4.40 -9.25
C ILE A 88 -7.33 4.83 -10.12
N ARG A 89 -6.12 4.37 -9.77
CA ARG A 89 -4.89 4.81 -10.43
C ARG A 89 -3.79 3.76 -10.26
N LEU A 90 -2.95 3.60 -11.28
CA LEU A 90 -1.81 2.71 -11.26
C LEU A 90 -0.64 3.37 -11.98
N GLU A 91 0.49 3.48 -11.30
CA GLU A 91 1.66 4.21 -11.81
C GLU A 91 2.94 3.50 -11.44
N ASN A 92 3.89 3.51 -12.38
CA ASN A 92 5.27 3.16 -12.08
C ASN A 92 6.10 4.41 -11.92
N MET A 93 7.00 4.39 -10.94
CA MET A 93 7.81 5.55 -10.57
C MET A 93 9.28 5.16 -10.40
N PRO A 94 10.21 6.09 -10.74
CA PRO A 94 11.61 5.95 -10.38
C PRO A 94 11.81 6.06 -8.87
N LEU A 95 13.01 5.69 -8.40
CA LEU A 95 13.37 5.63 -6.98
C LEU A 95 13.00 6.89 -6.19
N GLU A 96 13.40 8.07 -6.67
CA GLU A 96 13.20 9.34 -5.95
C GLU A 96 11.71 9.65 -5.77
N LYS A 97 10.93 9.65 -6.86
CA LYS A 97 9.50 9.93 -6.82
C LYS A 97 8.73 8.92 -5.97
N GLY A 98 9.06 7.64 -6.08
CA GLY A 98 8.40 6.60 -5.29
C GLY A 98 8.70 6.72 -3.79
N ARG A 99 9.95 7.04 -3.44
CA ARG A 99 10.36 7.29 -2.06
C ARG A 99 9.66 8.51 -1.46
N ASP A 100 9.60 9.61 -2.20
CA ASP A 100 8.95 10.83 -1.74
C ASP A 100 7.45 10.61 -1.52
N GLU A 101 6.82 9.85 -2.42
CA GLU A 101 5.40 9.48 -2.30
C GLU A 101 5.12 8.58 -1.10
N PHE A 102 6.02 7.64 -0.81
CA PHE A 102 5.94 6.82 0.40
C PHE A 102 5.98 7.68 1.67
N PHE A 103 6.99 8.55 1.81
CA PHE A 103 7.12 9.41 2.99
C PHE A 103 5.93 10.34 3.15
N ARG A 104 5.47 10.98 2.05
CA ARG A 104 4.30 11.86 2.05
C ARG A 104 3.04 11.15 2.58
N MET A 105 2.84 9.89 2.22
CA MET A 105 1.68 9.11 2.67
C MET A 105 1.81 8.68 4.13
N VAL A 106 2.99 8.24 4.56
CA VAL A 106 3.25 7.88 5.97
C VAL A 106 3.08 9.11 6.87
N ASP A 107 3.62 10.27 6.48
CA ASP A 107 3.49 11.53 7.21
C ASP A 107 2.02 11.96 7.33
N SER A 108 1.23 11.79 6.25
CA SER A 108 -0.20 12.08 6.28
C SER A 108 -0.96 11.19 7.27
N ILE A 109 -0.70 9.88 7.27
CA ILE A 109 -1.37 8.93 8.19
C ILE A 109 -0.94 9.19 9.63
N THR A 110 0.36 9.38 9.86
CA THR A 110 0.91 9.62 11.21
C THR A 110 0.48 10.97 11.77
N SER A 111 0.35 12.01 10.95
CA SER A 111 -0.20 13.30 11.39
C SER A 111 -1.63 13.15 11.90
N THR A 112 -2.47 12.38 11.20
CA THR A 112 -3.83 12.05 11.68
C THR A 112 -3.79 11.34 13.03
N LEU A 113 -2.87 10.37 13.21
CA LEU A 113 -2.71 9.63 14.46
C LEU A 113 -2.16 10.48 15.62
N ILE A 114 -1.33 11.48 15.36
CA ILE A 114 -0.81 12.41 16.39
C ILE A 114 -1.94 13.29 16.95
N HIS A 115 -2.92 13.63 16.10
CA HIS A 115 -4.09 14.40 16.51
C HIS A 115 -5.23 13.54 17.07
N ASP A 116 -5.11 12.22 17.02
CA ASP A 116 -6.07 11.29 17.62
C ASP A 116 -6.05 11.42 19.16
N PRO A 117 -7.17 11.82 19.80
CA PRO A 117 -7.25 12.01 21.24
C PRO A 117 -6.97 10.73 22.04
N VAL A 118 -7.31 9.56 21.48
CA VAL A 118 -7.12 8.24 22.11
C VAL A 118 -5.64 7.89 22.11
N ILE A 119 -4.96 8.03 20.96
CA ILE A 119 -3.52 7.77 20.85
C ILE A 119 -2.71 8.75 21.70
N ARG A 120 -3.10 10.03 21.76
CA ARG A 120 -2.47 11.01 22.64
C ARG A 120 -2.61 10.63 24.11
N THR A 121 -3.81 10.24 24.54
CA THR A 121 -4.07 9.80 25.92
C THR A 121 -3.27 8.53 26.26
N MET A 122 -3.16 7.58 25.33
CA MET A 122 -2.33 6.38 25.53
C MET A 122 -0.83 6.71 25.61
N ARG A 123 -0.32 7.68 24.85
CA ARG A 123 1.08 8.14 24.94
C ARG A 123 1.39 8.89 26.23
N GLU A 124 0.43 9.64 26.77
CA GLU A 124 0.59 10.36 28.05
C GLU A 124 0.60 9.41 29.27
N GLN A 125 0.15 8.16 29.09
CA GLN A 125 0.14 7.14 30.14
C GLN A 125 1.43 6.30 30.23
N TYR A 126 2.39 6.51 29.32
CA TYR A 126 3.71 5.87 29.31
C TYR A 126 4.82 6.93 29.39
#